data_AF-A0A132SKJ9-F1
#
_entry.id   AF-A0A132SKJ9-F1
#
_cell.length_a   1.000
_cell.length_b   1.000
_cell.length_c   1.000
_cell.angle_alpha   90.00
_cell.angle_beta   90.00
_cell.angle_gamma   90.00
#
_symmetry.space_group_name_H-M   'P 1'
#
loop_
_entity.id
_entity.type
_entity.pdbx_description
1 polymer ?
#
loop_
_entity_poly.entity_id
_entity_poly.type
_entity_poly.pdbx_seq_one_letter_code
_entity_poly.pdbx_strand_id
1 'polypeptide(L)'
;MVARTEAEILSRPERPPIDYPDPLLQDIFTGNSIRELRDARDDLARAKIRYDEAVRTARRLCLSWGQIGTILGVSRQQLHRRYRDPPG
;
A
#
# COMPACT_ATOMS: atom_id res chain seq x y z
N MET A 1 16.73 -44.79 -6.20
CA MET A 1 17.10 -43.81 -7.24
C MET A 1 16.43 -44.27 -8.52
N VAL A 2 15.21 -43.77 -8.82
CA VAL A 2 14.42 -44.27 -9.96
C VAL A 2 14.91 -43.58 -11.23
N ALA A 3 15.83 -44.23 -11.95
CA ALA A 3 16.13 -43.89 -13.33
C ALA A 3 14.91 -44.32 -14.16
N ARG A 4 14.06 -43.36 -14.54
CA ARG A 4 12.98 -43.62 -15.50
C ARG A 4 13.60 -43.82 -16.88
N THR A 5 13.21 -44.88 -17.56
CA THR A 5 13.63 -45.16 -18.94
C THR A 5 13.15 -44.04 -19.87
N GLU A 6 13.90 -43.73 -20.92
CA GLU A 6 13.55 -42.68 -21.89
C GLU A 6 12.13 -42.84 -22.44
N ALA A 7 11.70 -44.09 -22.65
CA ALA A 7 10.35 -44.44 -23.07
C ALA A 7 9.26 -44.00 -22.08
N GLU A 8 9.55 -43.95 -20.78
CA GLU A 8 8.61 -43.51 -19.73
C GLU A 8 8.53 -41.98 -19.63
N ILE A 9 9.61 -41.27 -19.97
CA ILE A 9 9.63 -39.80 -20.05
C ILE A 9 8.83 -39.32 -21.27
N LEU A 10 8.99 -40.02 -22.39
CA LEU A 10 8.33 -39.70 -23.67
C LEU A 10 6.87 -40.16 -23.74
N SER A 11 6.45 -41.14 -22.94
CA SER A 11 5.06 -41.60 -22.87
C SER A 11 4.17 -40.73 -22.00
N ARG A 12 4.74 -39.74 -21.30
CA ARG A 12 3.96 -38.79 -20.51
C ARG A 12 3.10 -37.97 -21.47
N PRO A 13 1.76 -37.95 -21.31
CA PRO A 13 0.92 -37.12 -22.15
C PRO A 13 1.40 -35.66 -22.06
N GLU A 14 1.52 -35.02 -23.21
CA GLU A 14 1.87 -33.60 -23.31
C GLU A 14 0.92 -32.83 -22.39
N ARG A 15 1.48 -32.05 -21.46
CA ARG A 15 0.63 -31.20 -20.62
C ARG A 15 -0.12 -30.26 -21.56
N PRO A 16 -1.44 -30.08 -21.39
CA PRO A 16 -2.15 -29.09 -22.17
C PRO A 16 -1.42 -27.75 -22.02
N PRO A 17 -1.27 -26.97 -23.11
CA PRO A 17 -0.68 -25.65 -23.04
C PRO A 17 -1.35 -24.86 -21.93
N ILE A 18 -0.56 -24.20 -21.07
CA ILE A 18 -1.10 -23.26 -20.09
C ILE A 18 -1.59 -22.05 -20.91
N ASP A 19 -2.85 -22.07 -21.32
CA ASP A 19 -3.48 -21.07 -22.19
C ASP A 19 -4.10 -19.90 -21.39
N TYR A 20 -3.64 -19.70 -20.16
CA TYR A 20 -4.04 -18.55 -19.37
C TYR A 20 -2.80 -17.78 -18.90
N PRO A 21 -2.77 -16.45 -19.08
CA PRO A 21 -1.74 -15.64 -18.47
C PRO A 21 -1.83 -15.76 -16.95
N ASP A 22 -0.93 -16.50 -16.32
CA ASP A 22 -0.85 -16.57 -14.86
C ASP A 22 -0.48 -15.18 -14.32
N PRO A 23 -1.40 -14.48 -13.64
CA PRO A 23 -1.16 -13.11 -13.18
C PRO A 23 -0.01 -13.02 -12.17
N LEU A 24 0.22 -14.09 -11.38
CA LEU A 24 1.35 -14.15 -10.46
C LEU A 24 2.66 -14.28 -11.21
N LEU A 25 2.74 -15.14 -12.24
CA LEU A 25 3.95 -15.24 -13.05
C LEU A 25 4.23 -13.93 -13.78
N GLN A 26 3.20 -13.29 -14.36
CA GLN A 26 3.35 -11.98 -14.99
C GLN A 26 3.86 -10.93 -14.02
N ASP A 27 3.32 -10.89 -12.80
CA ASP A 27 3.75 -9.95 -11.78
C ASP A 27 5.15 -10.26 -11.23
N ILE A 28 5.55 -11.53 -11.11
CA ILE A 28 6.92 -11.92 -10.76
C ILE A 28 7.92 -11.43 -11.81
N PHE A 29 7.60 -11.55 -13.10
CA PHE A 29 8.48 -11.10 -14.18
C PHE A 29 8.47 -9.57 -14.36
N THR A 30 7.36 -8.90 -14.10
CA THR A 30 7.23 -7.45 -14.30
C THR A 30 7.58 -6.65 -13.05
N GLY A 31 7.30 -7.17 -11.85
CA GLY A 31 7.47 -6.52 -10.56
C GLY A 31 6.45 -5.41 -10.27
N ASN A 32 5.29 -5.43 -10.92
CA ASN A 32 4.33 -4.32 -10.89
C ASN A 32 3.72 -4.13 -9.50
N SER A 33 3.31 -5.20 -8.83
CA SER A 33 2.74 -5.15 -7.48
C SER A 33 3.70 -4.52 -6.47
N ILE A 34 4.99 -4.84 -6.56
CA ILE A 34 6.01 -4.30 -5.64
C ILE A 34 6.19 -2.80 -5.87
N ARG A 35 6.19 -2.34 -7.12
CA ARG A 35 6.26 -0.91 -7.42
C ARG A 35 5.00 -0.21 -6.91
N GLU A 36 3.83 -0.77 -7.18
CA GLU A 36 2.57 -0.20 -6.72
C GLU A 36 2.48 -0.10 -5.19
N LEU A 37 2.98 -1.10 -4.47
CA LEU A 37 3.07 -1.04 -3.01
C LEU A 37 4.02 0.05 -2.52
N ARG A 38 5.14 0.28 -3.21
CA ARG A 38 6.06 1.38 -2.88
C ARG A 38 5.40 2.73 -3.16
N ASP A 39 4.75 2.86 -4.31
CA ASP A 39 4.07 4.09 -4.70
C ASP A 39 2.94 4.42 -3.73
N ALA A 40 2.11 3.44 -3.37
CA ALA A 40 1.07 3.59 -2.35
C ALA A 40 1.63 3.97 -0.97
N ARG A 41 2.77 3.40 -0.57
CA ARG A 41 3.45 3.77 0.67
C ARG A 41 3.93 5.22 0.64
N ASP A 42 4.51 5.64 -0.48
CA ASP A 42 5.05 6.98 -0.64
C ASP A 42 3.91 8.02 -0.74
N ASP A 43 2.80 7.68 -1.40
CA ASP A 43 1.56 8.47 -1.40
C ASP A 43 0.97 8.60 0.01
N LEU A 44 0.93 7.51 0.77
CA LEU A 44 0.47 7.54 2.15
C LEU A 44 1.35 8.46 3.01
N ALA A 45 2.68 8.43 2.81
CA ALA A 45 3.60 9.33 3.50
C ALA A 45 3.35 10.80 3.12
N ARG A 46 3.21 11.10 1.83
CA ARG A 46 2.87 12.45 1.33
C ARG A 46 1.55 12.96 1.90
N ALA A 47 0.52 12.12 1.90
CA ALA A 47 -0.79 12.45 2.43
C ALA A 47 -0.74 12.75 3.93
N LYS A 48 0.03 11.98 4.71
CA LYS A 48 0.23 12.22 6.15
C LYS A 48 0.92 13.56 6.41
N ILE A 49 1.98 13.88 5.66
CA ILE A 49 2.70 15.16 5.80
C ILE A 49 1.75 16.32 5.49
N ARG A 50 1.03 16.26 4.36
CA ARG A 50 0.05 17.28 3.96
C ARG A 50 -1.04 17.45 5.03
N TYR A 51 -1.53 16.35 5.59
CA TYR A 51 -2.52 16.40 6.67
C TYR A 51 -1.98 17.15 7.90
N ASP A 52 -0.77 16.81 8.36
CA ASP A 52 -0.15 17.46 9.50
C ASP A 52 0.12 18.96 9.25
N GLU A 53 0.61 19.31 8.07
CA GLU A 53 0.83 20.71 7.66
C GLU A 53 -0.47 21.51 7.60
N ALA A 54 -1.55 20.91 7.07
CA ALA A 54 -2.87 21.54 7.03
C ALA A 54 -3.39 21.83 8.44
N VAL A 55 -3.28 20.87 9.36
CA VAL A 55 -3.69 21.07 10.77
C VAL A 55 -2.85 22.16 11.43
N ARG A 56 -1.51 22.13 11.28
CA ARG A 56 -0.62 23.17 11.84
C ARG A 56 -0.92 24.55 11.27
N THR A 57 -1.20 24.65 9.97
CA THR A 57 -1.56 25.91 9.32
C THR A 57 -2.91 26.43 9.82
N ALA A 58 -3.92 25.57 9.92
CA ALA A 58 -5.21 25.94 10.50
C ALA A 58 -5.07 26.47 11.93
N ARG A 59 -4.19 25.84 12.75
CA ARG A 59 -3.89 26.31 14.11
C ARG A 59 -3.18 27.67 14.13
N ARG A 60 -2.24 27.93 13.20
CA ARG A 60 -1.62 29.26 13.04
C ARG A 60 -2.63 30.34 12.63
N LEU A 61 -3.68 29.97 11.91
CA LEU A 61 -4.82 30.82 11.56
C LEU A 61 -5.89 30.89 12.65
N CYS A 62 -5.57 30.43 13.86
CA CYS A 62 -6.45 30.46 15.04
C CYS A 62 -7.76 29.66 14.94
N LEU A 63 -7.89 28.71 13.99
CA LEU A 63 -9.05 27.82 13.96
C LEU A 63 -9.08 26.94 15.21
N SER A 64 -10.24 26.79 15.83
CA SER A 64 -10.42 25.90 16.99
C SER A 64 -10.29 24.42 16.60
N TRP A 65 -9.91 23.58 17.55
CA TRP A 65 -9.87 22.12 17.35
C TRP A 65 -11.22 21.53 16.92
N GLY A 66 -12.34 22.14 17.35
CA GLY A 66 -13.67 21.75 16.92
C GLY A 66 -13.88 21.99 15.43
N GLN A 67 -13.57 23.20 14.95
CA GLN A 67 -13.70 23.55 13.52
C GLN A 67 -12.83 22.65 12.64
N ILE A 68 -11.56 22.43 13.04
CA ILE A 68 -10.65 21.55 12.31
C ILE A 68 -11.18 20.11 12.29
N GLY A 69 -11.70 19.62 13.41
CA GLY A 69 -12.29 18.29 13.52
C GLY A 69 -13.51 18.10 12.60
N THR A 70 -14.41 19.08 12.57
CA THR A 70 -15.59 19.06 11.69
C THR A 70 -15.18 19.00 10.21
N ILE A 71 -14.20 19.80 9.78
CA ILE A 71 -13.72 19.80 8.38
C ILE A 71 -13.07 18.47 8.01
N LEU A 72 -12.28 17.89 8.92
CA LEU A 72 -11.53 16.66 8.67
C LEU A 72 -12.33 15.38 8.97
N GLY A 73 -13.56 15.49 9.48
CA GLY A 73 -14.37 14.35 9.89
C GLY A 73 -13.84 13.57 11.10
N VAL A 74 -13.11 14.24 12.00
CA VAL A 74 -12.50 13.62 13.19
C VAL A 74 -12.91 14.33 14.48
N SER A 75 -12.80 13.63 15.62
CA SER A 75 -13.12 14.23 16.91
C SER A 75 -12.11 15.30 17.34
N ARG A 76 -12.56 16.36 18.01
CA ARG A 76 -11.66 17.40 18.56
C ARG A 76 -10.67 16.83 19.56
N GLN A 77 -11.07 15.79 20.31
CA GLN A 77 -10.24 15.15 21.34
C GLN A 77 -9.07 14.41 20.70
N GLN A 78 -9.30 13.76 19.55
CA GLN A 78 -8.25 13.10 18.76
C GLN A 78 -7.22 14.12 18.26
N LEU A 79 -7.67 15.22 17.67
CA LEU A 79 -6.77 16.29 17.21
C LEU A 79 -5.99 16.89 18.37
N HIS A 80 -6.67 17.23 19.45
CA HIS A 80 -6.03 17.80 20.63
C HIS A 80 -4.97 16.87 21.21
N ARG A 81 -5.25 15.56 21.36
CA ARG A 81 -4.25 14.58 21.82
C ARG A 81 -3.04 14.49 20.89
N ARG A 82 -3.24 14.55 19.59
CA ARG A 82 -2.18 14.38 18.59
C ARG A 82 -1.27 15.60 18.43
N TYR A 83 -1.80 16.81 18.63
CA TYR A 83 -1.12 18.06 18.27
C TYR A 83 -0.96 19.06 19.42
N ARG A 84 -1.46 18.78 20.63
CA ARG A 84 -1.29 19.66 21.79
C ARG A 84 0.16 19.72 22.26
N ASP A 85 0.85 18.58 22.24
CA ASP A 85 2.22 18.50 22.72
C ASP A 85 3.17 18.55 21.52
N PRO A 86 4.08 19.53 21.43
CA PRO A 86 5.17 19.44 20.48
C PRO A 86 5.99 18.17 20.80
N PRO A 87 6.51 17.44 19.79
CA PRO A 87 7.51 16.43 20.09
C PRO A 87 8.65 17.13 20.84
N GLY A 88 8.94 16.65 22.05
CA GLY A 88 10.10 17.11 22.83
C GLY A 88 11.40 16.87 22.09
#